data_AF-A0A2R4WEN3-F1
#
_entry.id   AF-A0A2R4WEN3-F1
#
_cell.length_a   1.000
_cell.length_b   1.000
_cell.length_c   1.000
_cell.angle_alpha   90.00
_cell.angle_beta   90.00
_cell.angle_gamma   90.00
#
_symmetry.space_group_name_H-M   'P 1'
#
loop_
_entity.id
_entity.type
_entity.pdbx_description
1 polymer ?
#
loop_
_entity_poly.entity_id
_entity_poly.type
_entity_poly.pdbx_seq_one_letter_code
_entity_poly.pdbx_strand_id
1 'polypeptide(L)'
;MSEPTPRLAPDAGALQAPLARLLRPLVRLFVRSGITFPALTDLLRELYVNVAEYDFALPGKDQTDSRVSLLTGIHRKEVRRLRGAGAPVSAVPAAVSRTSRIIARWVAAPDFTEADGRPKPLKRAAETGPSFESLVASVTRDLRPRAVLDEWLDRGLVTLDAEERIVLAEAAFVPSGGGSQQLYYFGRNLHDHIAAAVTNILEEKPRFFERAVHYDGLSPELARRLEGRAREIAMEALQQANREAHAACETDPGGDARWNFGIYIYAEEAPQAGPEATRRPGPKA
;
A
#
# COMPACT_ATOMS: atom_id res chain seq x y z
N MET A 1 29.03 34.31 4.59
CA MET A 1 27.62 33.92 4.44
C MET A 1 27.48 33.35 3.05
N SER A 2 27.47 32.02 2.91
CA SER A 2 27.31 31.40 1.60
C SER A 2 25.83 31.46 1.22
N GLU A 3 25.52 32.01 0.05
CA GLU A 3 24.18 31.97 -0.52
C GLU A 3 23.73 30.51 -0.69
N PRO A 4 22.46 30.18 -0.41
CA PRO A 4 21.96 28.84 -0.66
C PRO A 4 21.93 28.60 -2.16
N THR A 5 22.73 27.65 -2.64
CA THR A 5 22.73 27.21 -4.04
C THR A 5 21.30 26.85 -4.46
N PRO A 6 20.75 27.44 -5.54
CA PRO A 6 19.39 27.14 -5.97
C PRO A 6 19.31 25.66 -6.39
N ARG A 7 18.41 24.94 -5.71
CA ARG A 7 18.13 23.52 -5.93
C ARG A 7 17.64 23.29 -7.35
N LEU A 8 18.28 22.37 -8.08
CA LEU A 8 17.72 21.81 -9.30
C LEU A 8 16.93 20.56 -8.90
N ALA A 9 15.63 20.58 -9.17
CA ALA A 9 14.83 19.36 -9.20
C ALA A 9 15.52 18.32 -10.11
N PRO A 10 15.36 17.00 -9.86
CA PRO A 10 15.92 15.98 -10.75
C PRO A 10 15.50 16.26 -12.19
N ASP A 11 16.44 16.13 -13.12
CA ASP A 11 16.18 16.35 -14.55
C ASP A 11 15.00 15.47 -15.00
N ALA A 12 14.04 16.08 -15.70
CA ALA A 12 12.87 15.40 -16.20
C ALA A 12 13.25 14.24 -17.15
N GLY A 13 14.33 14.39 -17.93
CA GLY A 13 14.88 13.34 -18.77
C GLY A 13 15.36 12.13 -17.97
N ALA A 14 16.07 12.36 -16.87
CA ALA A 14 16.54 11.30 -15.97
C ALA A 14 15.40 10.50 -15.30
N LEU A 15 14.20 11.08 -15.15
CA LEU A 15 13.04 10.39 -14.58
C LEU A 15 12.34 9.45 -15.56
N GLN A 16 12.60 9.56 -16.87
CA GLN A 16 11.84 8.81 -17.88
C GLN A 16 11.96 7.28 -17.70
N ALA A 17 13.18 6.76 -17.52
CA ALA A 17 13.40 5.32 -17.38
C ALA A 17 12.87 4.74 -16.05
N PRO A 18 13.13 5.35 -14.88
CA PRO A 18 12.49 4.95 -13.62
C PRO A 18 10.97 4.99 -13.68
N LEU A 19 10.40 6.06 -14.26
CA LEU A 19 8.94 6.21 -14.38
C LEU A 19 8.35 5.11 -15.27
N ALA A 20 8.99 4.78 -16.39
CA ALA A 20 8.55 3.68 -17.25
C ALA A 20 8.56 2.33 -16.51
N ARG A 21 9.57 2.09 -15.64
CA ARG A 21 9.64 0.89 -14.79
C ARG A 21 8.50 0.85 -13.76
N LEU A 22 8.21 1.97 -13.11
CA LEU A 22 7.12 2.08 -12.11
C LEU A 22 5.73 1.95 -12.74
N LEU A 23 5.51 2.58 -13.89
CA LEU A 23 4.21 2.60 -14.55
C LEU A 23 3.86 1.27 -15.22
N ARG A 24 4.84 0.48 -15.68
CA ARG A 24 4.58 -0.78 -16.40
C ARG A 24 3.63 -1.75 -15.66
N PRO A 25 3.84 -2.11 -14.39
CA PRO A 25 2.90 -2.98 -13.67
C PRO A 25 1.51 -2.35 -13.50
N LEU A 26 1.43 -1.03 -13.32
CA LEU A 26 0.16 -0.30 -13.25
C LEU A 26 -0.60 -0.33 -14.57
N VAL A 27 0.09 -0.04 -15.68
CA VAL A 27 -0.47 -0.12 -17.03
C VAL A 27 -0.95 -1.54 -17.35
N ARG A 28 -0.21 -2.57 -16.92
CA ARG A 28 -0.67 -3.96 -17.05
C ARG A 28 -1.98 -4.20 -16.29
N LEU A 29 -2.12 -3.68 -15.07
CA LEU A 29 -3.36 -3.76 -14.30
C LEU A 29 -4.49 -3.02 -15.01
N PHE A 30 -4.24 -1.80 -15.49
CA PHE A 30 -5.22 -0.97 -16.21
C PHE A 30 -5.76 -1.65 -17.47
N VAL A 31 -4.87 -2.21 -18.28
CA VAL A 31 -5.26 -2.96 -19.48
C VAL A 31 -6.10 -4.18 -19.10
N ARG A 32 -5.71 -4.92 -18.05
CA ARG A 32 -6.49 -6.07 -17.57
C ARG A 32 -7.85 -5.69 -16.97
N SER A 33 -7.98 -4.51 -16.40
CA SER A 33 -9.23 -4.01 -15.81
C SER A 33 -10.10 -3.21 -16.79
N GLY A 34 -9.68 -3.05 -18.05
CA GLY A 34 -10.43 -2.30 -19.07
C GLY A 34 -10.27 -0.78 -19.00
N ILE A 35 -9.36 -0.26 -18.17
CA ILE A 35 -9.02 1.17 -18.17
C ILE A 35 -8.26 1.49 -19.47
N THR A 36 -8.85 2.36 -20.28
CA THR A 36 -8.29 2.79 -21.56
C THR A 36 -7.27 3.92 -21.38
N PHE A 37 -6.40 4.11 -22.37
CA PHE A 37 -5.43 5.21 -22.36
C PHE A 37 -6.08 6.60 -22.25
N PRO A 38 -7.19 6.91 -22.97
CA PRO A 38 -7.92 8.16 -22.75
C PRO A 38 -8.42 8.33 -21.31
N ALA A 39 -9.04 7.30 -20.71
CA ALA A 39 -9.54 7.36 -19.33
C ALA A 39 -8.40 7.60 -18.31
N LEU A 40 -7.25 6.96 -18.50
CA LEU A 40 -6.06 7.24 -17.69
C LEU A 40 -5.56 8.66 -17.89
N THR A 41 -5.57 9.16 -19.13
CA THR A 41 -5.12 10.52 -19.43
C THR A 41 -6.03 11.57 -18.79
N ASP A 42 -7.34 11.34 -18.77
CA ASP A 42 -8.31 12.22 -18.11
C ASP A 42 -8.05 12.29 -16.61
N LEU A 43 -7.87 11.13 -15.95
CA LEU A 43 -7.48 11.04 -14.53
C LEU A 43 -6.15 11.77 -14.25
N LEU A 44 -5.14 11.58 -15.11
CA LEU A 44 -3.86 12.27 -14.96
C LEU A 44 -4.00 13.78 -15.14
N ARG A 45 -4.84 14.27 -16.07
CA ARG A 45 -5.07 15.71 -16.22
C ARG A 45 -5.69 16.32 -14.96
N GLU A 46 -6.66 15.63 -14.36
CA GLU A 46 -7.25 16.02 -13.08
C GLU A 46 -6.20 16.09 -11.97
N LEU A 47 -5.37 15.05 -11.84
CA LEU A 47 -4.30 15.00 -10.84
C LEU A 47 -3.24 16.09 -11.05
N TYR A 48 -2.82 16.36 -12.29
CA TYR A 48 -1.87 17.42 -12.60
C TYR A 48 -2.41 18.81 -12.21
N VAL A 49 -3.67 19.09 -12.51
CA VAL A 49 -4.32 20.35 -12.12
C VAL A 49 -4.40 20.47 -10.60
N ASN A 50 -4.83 19.41 -9.91
CA ASN A 50 -4.98 19.39 -8.46
C ASN A 50 -3.63 19.62 -7.75
N VAL A 51 -2.59 18.86 -8.12
CA VAL A 51 -1.25 19.01 -7.55
C VAL A 51 -0.68 20.40 -7.81
N ALA A 52 -0.82 20.94 -9.03
CA ALA A 52 -0.34 22.28 -9.34
C ALA A 52 -1.10 23.38 -8.57
N GLU A 53 -2.39 23.18 -8.28
CA GLU A 53 -3.22 24.11 -7.54
C GLU A 53 -2.88 24.13 -6.03
N TYR A 54 -2.73 22.96 -5.41
CA TYR A 54 -2.59 22.85 -3.96
C TYR A 54 -1.13 22.76 -3.49
N ASP A 55 -0.28 21.99 -4.17
CA ASP A 55 1.08 21.70 -3.70
C ASP A 55 2.11 22.75 -4.17
N PHE A 56 1.80 23.44 -5.28
CA PHE A 56 2.63 24.51 -5.86
C PHE A 56 2.00 25.91 -5.68
N ALA A 57 1.09 26.03 -4.71
CA ALA A 57 0.53 27.29 -4.23
C ALA A 57 1.65 28.24 -3.77
N LEU A 58 1.55 29.54 -4.11
CA LEU A 58 2.48 30.53 -3.60
C LEU A 58 1.89 31.13 -2.32
N PRO A 59 2.66 31.29 -1.24
CA PRO A 59 2.15 31.88 -0.01
C PRO A 59 1.49 33.24 -0.27
N GLY A 60 0.23 33.37 0.17
CA GLY A 60 -0.55 34.62 0.05
C GLY A 60 -1.02 34.98 -1.36
N LYS A 61 -0.99 34.06 -2.33
CA LYS A 61 -1.50 34.29 -3.70
C LYS A 61 -2.39 33.16 -4.18
N ASP A 62 -3.56 33.51 -4.68
CA ASP A 62 -4.43 32.57 -5.37
C ASP A 62 -3.75 32.04 -6.64
N GLN A 63 -3.87 30.73 -6.87
CA GLN A 63 -3.42 30.13 -8.13
C GLN A 63 -4.40 30.49 -9.25
N THR A 64 -3.88 31.18 -10.26
CA THR A 64 -4.64 31.54 -11.46
C THR A 64 -4.62 30.40 -12.48
N ASP A 65 -5.68 30.29 -13.30
CA ASP A 65 -5.75 29.29 -14.37
C ASP A 65 -4.54 29.35 -15.32
N SER A 66 -4.03 30.55 -15.59
CA SER A 66 -2.84 30.76 -16.41
C SER A 66 -1.58 30.17 -15.79
N ARG A 67 -1.43 30.27 -14.46
CA ARG A 67 -0.28 29.71 -13.76
C ARG A 67 -0.34 28.19 -13.70
N VAL A 68 -1.52 27.63 -13.39
CA VAL A 68 -1.72 26.18 -13.40
C VAL A 68 -1.49 25.62 -14.80
N SER A 69 -1.97 26.32 -15.84
CA SER A 69 -1.70 25.96 -17.24
C SER A 69 -0.20 25.97 -17.58
N LEU A 70 0.54 26.96 -17.09
CA LEU A 70 2.01 27.04 -17.26
C LEU A 70 2.74 25.88 -16.57
N LEU A 71 2.34 25.51 -15.35
CA LEU A 71 2.99 24.43 -14.59
C LEU A 71 2.69 23.04 -15.16
N THR A 72 1.47 22.83 -15.64
CA THR A 72 0.99 21.51 -16.07
C THR A 72 1.12 21.27 -17.57
N GLY A 73 1.23 22.34 -18.37
CA GLY A 73 1.08 22.27 -19.83
C GLY A 73 -0.35 22.03 -20.30
N ILE A 74 -1.33 21.94 -19.39
CA ILE A 74 -2.74 21.73 -19.72
C ILE A 74 -3.37 23.06 -20.12
N HIS A 75 -4.14 23.06 -21.22
CA HIS A 75 -4.72 24.29 -21.75
C HIS A 75 -5.69 24.95 -20.75
N ARG A 76 -5.62 26.29 -20.60
CA ARG A 76 -6.40 27.07 -19.62
C ARG A 76 -7.91 26.76 -19.55
N LYS A 77 -8.55 26.47 -20.69
CA LYS A 77 -9.99 26.12 -20.72
C LYS A 77 -10.27 24.80 -20.00
N GLU A 78 -9.35 23.85 -20.13
CA GLU A 78 -9.45 22.54 -19.49
C GLU A 78 -9.15 22.65 -17.99
N VAL A 79 -8.13 23.43 -17.61
CA VAL A 79 -7.87 23.77 -16.20
C VAL A 79 -9.13 24.33 -15.53
N ARG A 80 -9.76 25.34 -16.13
CA ARG A 80 -10.99 25.95 -15.59
C ARG A 80 -12.14 24.93 -15.44
N ARG A 81 -12.26 23.99 -16.37
CA ARG A 81 -13.27 22.90 -16.30
C ARG A 81 -13.00 21.97 -15.13
N LEU A 82 -11.74 21.58 -14.93
CA LEU A 82 -11.33 20.58 -13.93
C LEU A 82 -11.36 21.12 -12.49
N ARG A 83 -11.00 22.39 -12.27
CA ARG A 83 -11.04 23.03 -10.94
C ARG A 83 -12.44 23.10 -10.33
N GLY A 84 -13.48 23.14 -11.17
CA GLY A 84 -14.88 23.18 -10.73
C GLY A 84 -15.46 21.83 -10.27
N ALA A 85 -14.74 20.72 -10.45
CA ALA A 85 -15.25 19.37 -10.20
C ALA A 85 -15.07 18.86 -8.76
N GLY A 86 -14.30 19.57 -7.92
CA GLY A 86 -14.00 19.16 -6.54
C GLY A 86 -12.94 18.04 -6.46
N ALA A 87 -12.09 18.08 -5.43
CA ALA A 87 -11.08 17.05 -5.23
C ALA A 87 -11.74 15.69 -4.87
N PRO A 88 -11.25 14.55 -5.37
CA PRO A 88 -11.72 13.25 -4.91
C PRO A 88 -11.33 13.05 -3.45
N VAL A 89 -12.31 13.04 -2.55
CA VAL A 89 -12.12 12.62 -1.17
C VAL A 89 -11.83 11.13 -1.19
N SER A 90 -10.62 10.72 -0.80
CA SER A 90 -10.29 9.32 -0.54
C SER A 90 -11.08 8.86 0.69
N ALA A 91 -12.34 8.48 0.49
CA ALA A 91 -13.18 7.94 1.54
C ALA A 91 -12.80 6.45 1.73
N VAL A 92 -12.23 6.14 2.88
CA VAL A 92 -12.02 4.75 3.30
C VAL A 92 -13.37 4.05 3.38
N PRO A 93 -13.63 2.93 2.66
CA PRO A 93 -14.85 2.18 2.87
C PRO A 93 -14.91 1.72 4.33
N ALA A 94 -15.98 2.07 5.05
CA ALA A 94 -16.08 1.83 6.50
C ALA A 94 -15.91 0.35 6.88
N ALA A 95 -16.33 -0.58 6.00
CA ALA A 95 -16.12 -2.02 6.17
C ALA A 95 -14.62 -2.41 6.19
N VAL A 96 -13.82 -1.82 5.30
CA VAL A 96 -12.38 -2.08 5.22
C VAL A 96 -11.65 -1.56 6.45
N SER A 97 -12.02 -0.36 6.94
CA SER A 97 -11.48 0.18 8.20
C SER A 97 -11.75 -0.74 9.39
N ARG A 98 -12.94 -1.34 9.48
CA ARG A 98 -13.34 -2.18 10.62
C ARG A 98 -12.65 -3.55 10.65
N THR A 99 -12.62 -4.28 9.53
CA THR A 99 -11.91 -5.57 9.44
C THR A 99 -10.45 -5.42 9.89
N SER A 100 -9.80 -4.37 9.41
CA SER A 100 -8.42 -4.06 9.71
C SER A 100 -8.16 -3.78 11.18
N ARG A 101 -9.08 -3.05 11.85
CA ARG A 101 -9.00 -2.79 13.29
C ARG A 101 -9.21 -4.05 14.13
N ILE A 102 -10.09 -4.96 13.70
CA ILE A 102 -10.31 -6.26 14.37
C ILE A 102 -9.04 -7.11 14.29
N ILE A 103 -8.45 -7.24 13.10
CA ILE A 103 -7.19 -7.98 12.90
C ILE A 103 -6.05 -7.34 13.71
N ALA A 104 -5.89 -6.02 13.63
CA ALA A 104 -4.85 -5.30 14.37
C ALA A 104 -4.97 -5.51 15.89
N ARG A 105 -6.20 -5.58 16.42
CA ARG A 105 -6.40 -5.86 17.85
C ARG A 105 -6.13 -7.33 18.20
N TRP A 106 -6.52 -8.28 17.35
CA TRP A 106 -6.22 -9.70 17.57
C TRP A 106 -4.71 -9.96 17.67
N VAL A 107 -3.91 -9.30 16.82
CA VAL A 107 -2.47 -9.51 16.76
C VAL A 107 -1.67 -8.61 17.71
N ALA A 108 -2.33 -7.73 18.47
CA ALA A 108 -1.67 -6.84 19.43
C ALA A 108 -2.08 -7.06 20.90
N ALA A 109 -3.36 -7.26 21.16
CA ALA A 109 -3.88 -7.19 22.52
C ALA A 109 -3.53 -8.48 23.30
N PRO A 110 -2.95 -8.37 24.52
CA PRO A 110 -2.50 -9.52 25.31
C PRO A 110 -3.56 -10.60 25.53
N ASP A 111 -4.83 -10.19 25.65
CA ASP A 111 -5.97 -11.11 25.79
C ASP A 111 -6.08 -12.07 24.59
N PHE A 112 -5.75 -11.59 23.39
CA PHE A 112 -5.90 -12.30 22.11
C PHE A 112 -4.57 -12.78 21.50
N THR A 113 -3.43 -12.54 22.14
CA THR A 113 -2.11 -13.02 21.69
C THR A 113 -1.46 -13.98 22.68
N GLU A 114 -0.73 -14.97 22.17
CA GLU A 114 0.13 -15.87 22.93
C GLU A 114 1.35 -15.13 23.51
N ALA A 115 2.09 -15.79 24.42
CA ALA A 115 3.27 -15.19 25.05
C ALA A 115 4.40 -14.86 24.04
N ASP A 116 4.44 -15.54 22.90
CA ASP A 116 5.36 -15.27 21.79
C ASP A 116 4.84 -14.20 20.82
N GLY A 117 3.68 -13.62 21.10
CA GLY A 117 3.08 -12.54 20.32
C GLY A 117 2.31 -12.99 19.07
N ARG A 118 2.13 -14.31 18.85
CA ARG A 118 1.24 -14.83 17.81
C ARG A 118 -0.23 -14.67 18.22
N PRO A 119 -1.16 -14.47 17.27
CA PRO A 119 -2.59 -14.45 17.58
C PRO A 119 -3.04 -15.82 18.13
N LYS A 120 -3.76 -15.80 19.26
CA LYS A 120 -4.36 -17.00 19.87
C LYS A 120 -5.47 -17.54 18.96
N PRO A 121 -5.58 -18.87 18.78
CA PRO A 121 -6.80 -19.49 18.29
C PRO A 121 -7.98 -19.16 19.24
N LEU A 122 -9.06 -18.60 18.71
CA LEU A 122 -10.20 -18.16 19.50
C LEU A 122 -11.41 -19.08 19.34
N LYS A 123 -12.08 -19.41 20.43
CA LYS A 123 -13.43 -19.99 20.35
C LYS A 123 -14.40 -18.94 19.78
N ARG A 124 -15.50 -19.40 19.15
CA ARG A 124 -16.57 -18.52 18.67
C ARG A 124 -17.10 -17.62 19.79
N ALA A 125 -17.49 -18.23 20.90
CA ALA A 125 -17.96 -17.59 22.12
C ALA A 125 -17.33 -18.27 23.33
N ALA A 126 -17.22 -17.54 24.43
CA ALA A 126 -16.80 -18.07 25.73
C ALA A 126 -17.54 -17.32 26.84
N GLU A 127 -17.99 -18.04 27.88
CA GLU A 127 -18.60 -17.42 29.07
C GLU A 127 -17.59 -16.59 29.86
N THR A 128 -16.34 -17.04 29.91
CA THR A 128 -15.21 -16.33 30.50
C THR A 128 -13.98 -16.47 29.61
N GLY A 129 -13.19 -15.40 29.49
CA GLY A 129 -11.96 -15.38 28.69
C GLY A 129 -12.12 -14.91 27.23
N PRO A 130 -11.02 -14.92 26.45
CA PRO A 130 -11.00 -14.39 25.09
C PRO A 130 -11.78 -15.28 24.12
N SER A 131 -12.60 -14.66 23.28
CA SER A 131 -13.36 -15.30 22.20
C SER A 131 -13.43 -14.38 20.99
N PHE A 132 -13.82 -14.91 19.84
CA PHE A 132 -14.01 -14.10 18.64
C PHE A 132 -15.13 -13.06 18.83
N GLU A 133 -16.19 -13.42 19.55
CA GLU A 133 -17.23 -12.48 19.96
C GLU A 133 -16.67 -11.32 20.80
N SER A 134 -15.85 -11.59 21.81
CA SER A 134 -15.27 -10.53 22.65
C SER A 134 -14.25 -9.69 21.89
N LEU A 135 -13.50 -10.27 20.94
CA LEU A 135 -12.62 -9.54 20.04
C LEU A 135 -13.39 -8.54 19.18
N VAL A 136 -14.42 -8.99 18.45
CA VAL A 136 -15.22 -8.11 17.58
C VAL A 136 -15.89 -7.01 18.40
N ALA A 137 -16.51 -7.37 19.53
CA ALA A 137 -17.19 -6.43 20.42
C ALA A 137 -16.25 -5.37 21.02
N SER A 138 -14.97 -5.69 21.20
CA SER A 138 -13.95 -4.74 21.68
C SER A 138 -13.57 -3.67 20.65
N VAL A 139 -13.89 -3.88 19.37
CA VAL A 139 -13.58 -2.95 18.28
C VAL A 139 -14.81 -2.20 17.78
N THR A 140 -15.96 -2.87 17.69
CA THR A 140 -17.20 -2.27 17.20
C THR A 140 -18.43 -2.97 17.75
N ARG A 141 -19.53 -2.21 17.91
CA ARG A 141 -20.86 -2.73 18.26
C ARG A 141 -21.80 -2.83 17.06
N ASP A 142 -21.35 -2.37 15.89
CA ASP A 142 -22.20 -2.24 14.70
C ASP A 142 -22.25 -3.52 13.85
N LEU A 143 -21.39 -4.50 14.17
CA LEU A 143 -21.29 -5.77 13.46
C LEU A 143 -21.63 -6.94 14.38
N ARG A 144 -22.44 -7.88 13.87
CA ARG A 144 -22.70 -9.15 14.56
C ARG A 144 -21.48 -10.05 14.39
N PRO A 145 -20.84 -10.55 15.47
CA PRO A 145 -19.64 -11.38 15.35
C PRO A 145 -19.80 -12.59 14.44
N ARG A 146 -20.98 -13.24 14.46
CA ARG A 146 -21.29 -14.35 13.56
C ARG A 146 -21.21 -13.96 12.07
N ALA A 147 -21.76 -12.80 11.70
CA ALA A 147 -21.71 -12.34 10.31
C ALA A 147 -20.27 -12.01 9.87
N VAL A 148 -19.46 -11.45 10.78
CA VAL A 148 -18.03 -11.22 10.54
C VAL A 148 -17.30 -12.54 10.33
N LEU A 149 -17.56 -13.54 11.18
CA LEU A 149 -16.94 -14.86 11.09
C LEU A 149 -17.30 -15.57 9.78
N ASP A 150 -18.58 -15.59 9.41
CA ASP A 150 -19.05 -16.24 8.19
C ASP A 150 -18.39 -15.59 6.95
N GLU A 151 -18.32 -14.25 6.91
CA GLU A 151 -17.61 -13.52 5.85
C GLU A 151 -16.10 -13.84 5.83
N TRP A 152 -15.45 -13.89 7.00
CA TRP A 152 -14.02 -14.11 7.10
C TRP A 152 -13.61 -15.54 6.72
N LEU A 153 -14.44 -16.53 7.03
CA LEU A 153 -14.25 -17.92 6.59
C LEU A 153 -14.39 -18.03 5.07
N ASP A 154 -15.44 -17.44 4.49
CA ASP A 154 -15.68 -17.41 3.03
C ASP A 154 -14.49 -16.78 2.28
N ARG A 155 -13.94 -15.70 2.85
CA ARG A 155 -12.80 -14.96 2.28
C ARG A 155 -11.43 -15.54 2.62
N GLY A 156 -11.37 -16.59 3.42
CA GLY A 156 -10.12 -17.23 3.88
C GLY A 156 -9.25 -16.36 4.78
N LEU A 157 -9.82 -15.33 5.43
CA LEU A 157 -9.10 -14.51 6.43
C LEU A 157 -8.92 -15.27 7.75
N VAL A 158 -9.77 -16.25 8.01
CA VAL A 158 -9.63 -17.19 9.13
C VAL A 158 -9.90 -18.61 8.66
N THR A 159 -9.36 -19.56 9.39
CA THR A 159 -9.67 -20.98 9.26
C THR A 159 -10.16 -21.55 10.59
N LEU A 160 -10.71 -22.76 10.57
CA LEU A 160 -10.98 -23.53 11.78
C LEU A 160 -9.88 -24.59 11.95
N ASP A 161 -9.34 -24.70 13.16
CA ASP A 161 -8.45 -25.80 13.51
C ASP A 161 -9.24 -27.09 13.84
N ALA A 162 -8.52 -28.16 14.20
CA ALA A 162 -9.10 -29.46 14.53
C ALA A 162 -10.03 -29.41 15.76
N GLU A 163 -9.89 -28.40 16.62
CA GLU A 163 -10.71 -28.16 17.80
C GLU A 163 -11.81 -27.13 17.56
N GLU A 164 -12.11 -26.81 16.29
CA GLU A 164 -13.10 -25.81 15.86
C GLU A 164 -12.82 -24.39 16.39
N ARG A 165 -11.57 -24.08 16.73
CA ARG A 165 -11.15 -22.72 17.09
C ARG A 165 -10.81 -21.96 15.83
N ILE A 166 -11.12 -20.67 15.85
CA ILE A 166 -10.91 -19.74 14.76
C ILE A 166 -9.44 -19.30 14.81
N VAL A 167 -8.71 -19.60 13.75
CA VAL A 167 -7.31 -19.26 13.57
C VAL A 167 -7.20 -18.16 12.53
N LEU A 168 -6.45 -17.09 12.84
CA LEU A 168 -6.16 -16.03 11.88
C LEU A 168 -5.23 -16.57 10.77
N ALA A 169 -5.69 -16.53 9.52
CA ALA A 169 -4.89 -16.97 8.39
C ALA A 169 -3.83 -15.92 8.03
N GLU A 170 -2.71 -16.33 7.41
CA GLU A 170 -1.76 -15.37 6.82
C GLU A 170 -2.41 -14.47 5.77
N ALA A 171 -3.42 -14.99 5.06
CA ALA A 171 -4.24 -14.23 4.12
C ALA A 171 -5.04 -13.10 4.81
N ALA A 172 -5.20 -13.10 6.13
CA ALA A 172 -5.79 -11.97 6.86
C ALA A 172 -4.99 -10.68 6.67
N PHE A 173 -3.68 -10.80 6.47
CA PHE A 173 -2.77 -9.67 6.21
C PHE A 173 -2.68 -9.30 4.72
N VAL A 174 -3.22 -10.15 3.83
CA VAL A 174 -3.13 -10.00 2.38
C VAL A 174 -4.54 -10.05 1.78
N PRO A 175 -5.16 -8.91 1.46
CA PRO A 175 -6.51 -8.90 0.90
C PRO A 175 -6.64 -9.82 -0.33
N SER A 176 -7.68 -10.65 -0.36
CA SER A 176 -7.97 -11.58 -1.45
C SER A 176 -8.18 -10.87 -2.80
N GLY A 177 -7.77 -11.54 -3.87
CA GLY A 177 -7.64 -10.99 -5.24
C GLY A 177 -8.87 -10.26 -5.77
N GLY A 178 -8.69 -9.03 -6.26
CA GLY A 178 -9.67 -8.25 -7.03
C GLY A 178 -10.79 -7.58 -6.22
N GLY A 179 -10.89 -7.82 -4.92
CA GLY A 179 -11.92 -7.22 -4.06
C GLY A 179 -11.64 -5.76 -3.70
N SER A 180 -12.68 -5.03 -3.26
CA SER A 180 -12.59 -3.62 -2.82
C SER A 180 -11.57 -3.41 -1.69
N GLN A 181 -11.41 -4.38 -0.79
CA GLN A 181 -10.38 -4.34 0.26
C GLN A 181 -8.96 -4.46 -0.30
N GLN A 182 -8.74 -5.27 -1.35
CA GLN A 182 -7.43 -5.35 -2.00
C GLN A 182 -7.10 -4.06 -2.71
N LEU A 183 -8.05 -3.48 -3.44
CA LEU A 183 -7.85 -2.19 -4.11
C LEU A 183 -7.62 -1.06 -3.11
N TYR A 184 -8.28 -1.09 -1.94
CA TYR A 184 -8.04 -0.14 -0.85
C TYR A 184 -6.59 -0.19 -0.36
N TYR A 185 -6.10 -1.38 0.01
CA TYR A 185 -4.74 -1.53 0.53
C TYR A 185 -3.67 -1.39 -0.55
N PHE A 186 -3.97 -1.80 -1.77
CA PHE A 186 -3.16 -1.50 -2.95
C PHE A 186 -2.96 0.01 -3.06
N GLY A 187 -4.05 0.79 -3.05
CA GLY A 187 -4.00 2.25 -3.09
C GLY A 187 -3.23 2.83 -1.91
N ARG A 188 -3.56 2.43 -0.68
CA ARG A 188 -2.94 2.95 0.55
C ARG A 188 -1.44 2.66 0.63
N ASN A 189 -1.05 1.38 0.51
CA ASN A 189 0.33 0.97 0.73
C ASN A 189 1.24 1.46 -0.39
N LEU A 190 0.79 1.37 -1.65
CA LEU A 190 1.58 1.85 -2.78
C LEU A 190 1.68 3.37 -2.77
N HIS A 191 0.60 4.09 -2.43
CA HIS A 191 0.65 5.53 -2.25
C HIS A 191 1.68 5.93 -1.18
N ASP A 192 1.62 5.33 0.02
CA ASP A 192 2.52 5.69 1.12
C ASP A 192 3.99 5.43 0.76
N HIS A 193 4.29 4.33 0.06
CA HIS A 193 5.65 4.03 -0.40
C HIS A 193 6.11 5.02 -1.47
N ILE A 194 5.27 5.32 -2.48
CA ILE A 194 5.59 6.33 -3.49
C ILE A 194 5.81 7.70 -2.85
N ALA A 195 4.95 8.11 -1.92
CA ALA A 195 5.06 9.38 -1.21
C ALA A 195 6.37 9.47 -0.42
N ALA A 196 6.72 8.42 0.34
CA ALA A 196 7.99 8.36 1.06
C ALA A 196 9.21 8.45 0.11
N ALA A 197 9.20 7.70 -0.99
CA ALA A 197 10.27 7.71 -1.98
C ALA A 197 10.40 9.08 -2.68
N VAL A 198 9.28 9.70 -3.05
CA VAL A 198 9.25 11.03 -3.66
C VAL A 198 9.74 12.10 -2.70
N THR A 199 9.28 12.11 -1.44
CA THR A 199 9.79 13.06 -0.43
C THR A 199 11.29 12.90 -0.22
N ASN A 200 11.80 11.67 -0.16
CA ASN A 200 13.23 11.42 -0.03
C ASN A 200 14.06 11.93 -1.23
N ILE A 201 13.47 12.03 -2.42
CA ILE A 201 14.09 12.64 -3.61
C ILE A 201 14.03 14.17 -3.55
N LEU A 202 12.92 14.74 -3.08
CA LEU A 202 12.67 16.18 -3.12
C LEU A 202 13.31 16.95 -1.94
N GLU A 203 13.52 16.30 -0.80
CA GLU A 203 14.11 16.91 0.39
C GLU A 203 15.64 16.73 0.44
N GLU A 204 16.34 17.67 1.10
CA GLU A 204 17.81 17.68 1.20
C GLU A 204 18.36 16.48 1.99
N LYS A 205 17.58 15.99 2.96
CA LYS A 205 17.90 14.82 3.77
C LYS A 205 16.73 13.85 3.68
N PRO A 206 16.97 12.59 3.25
CA PRO A 206 15.92 11.57 3.24
C PRO A 206 15.28 11.44 4.62
N ARG A 207 13.99 11.80 4.71
CA ARG A 207 13.21 11.81 5.95
C ARG A 207 12.66 10.44 6.29
N PHE A 208 12.21 9.70 5.28
CA PHE A 208 11.51 8.44 5.47
C PHE A 208 12.45 7.25 5.34
N PHE A 209 12.20 6.21 6.15
CA PHE A 209 12.93 4.96 6.05
C PHE A 209 12.45 4.16 4.83
N GLU A 210 13.21 4.25 3.74
CA GLU A 210 12.99 3.54 2.48
C GLU A 210 14.28 2.79 2.14
N ARG A 211 14.28 1.47 2.38
CA ARG A 211 15.45 0.60 2.26
C ARG A 211 15.01 -0.78 1.79
N ALA A 212 15.84 -1.42 1.00
CA ALA A 212 15.65 -2.82 0.63
C ALA A 212 17.01 -3.52 0.46
N VAL A 213 17.01 -4.83 0.69
CA VAL A 213 18.15 -5.72 0.44
C VAL A 213 17.98 -6.31 -0.96
N HIS A 214 19.01 -6.22 -1.80
CA HIS A 214 18.94 -6.61 -3.20
C HIS A 214 20.06 -7.58 -3.57
N TYR A 215 19.69 -8.68 -4.22
CA TYR A 215 20.60 -9.65 -4.82
C TYR A 215 20.04 -10.09 -6.17
N ASP A 216 20.87 -9.99 -7.20
CA ASP A 216 20.55 -10.44 -8.55
C ASP A 216 21.18 -11.81 -8.84
N GLY A 217 20.69 -12.52 -9.85
CA GLY A 217 21.30 -13.77 -10.34
C GLY A 217 21.16 -14.98 -9.40
N LEU A 218 20.17 -14.97 -8.50
CA LEU A 218 19.90 -16.09 -7.60
C LEU A 218 19.35 -17.30 -8.35
N SER A 219 19.67 -18.51 -7.88
CA SER A 219 18.99 -19.73 -8.35
C SER A 219 17.51 -19.71 -7.90
N PRO A 220 16.59 -20.34 -8.64
CA PRO A 220 15.18 -20.42 -8.25
C PRO A 220 14.96 -21.06 -6.86
N GLU A 221 15.80 -22.04 -6.50
CA GLU A 221 15.77 -22.67 -5.18
C GLU A 221 16.17 -21.69 -4.06
N LEU A 222 17.27 -20.96 -4.27
CA LEU A 222 17.72 -19.96 -3.31
C LEU A 222 16.71 -18.82 -3.16
N ALA A 223 16.13 -18.35 -4.27
CA ALA A 223 15.10 -17.32 -4.28
C ALA A 223 13.88 -17.74 -3.43
N ARG A 224 13.36 -18.96 -3.61
CA ARG A 224 12.26 -19.49 -2.77
C ARG A 224 12.64 -19.60 -1.29
N ARG A 225 13.85 -20.07 -0.99
CA ARG A 225 14.33 -20.16 0.40
C ARG A 225 14.43 -18.80 1.08
N LEU A 226 14.99 -17.81 0.38
CA LEU A 226 15.09 -16.44 0.89
C LEU A 226 13.71 -15.78 1.02
N GLU A 227 12.80 -16.05 0.09
CA GLU A 227 11.42 -15.57 0.15
C GLU A 227 10.69 -16.10 1.40
N GLY A 228 10.78 -17.41 1.67
CA GLY A 228 10.22 -18.01 2.88
C GLY A 228 10.82 -17.39 4.16
N ARG A 229 12.15 -17.25 4.24
CA ARG A 229 12.79 -16.63 5.40
C ARG A 229 12.43 -15.14 5.54
N ALA A 230 12.29 -14.42 4.44
CA ALA A 230 11.87 -13.03 4.47
C ALA A 230 10.44 -12.88 4.99
N ARG A 231 9.53 -13.82 4.69
CA ARG A 231 8.17 -13.82 5.25
C ARG A 231 8.15 -13.96 6.75
N GLU A 232 8.94 -14.88 7.30
CA GLU A 232 9.08 -15.07 8.75
C GLU A 232 9.55 -13.78 9.42
N ILE A 233 10.66 -13.20 8.94
CA ILE A 233 11.23 -11.96 9.48
C ILE A 233 10.22 -10.79 9.37
N ALA A 234 9.57 -10.65 8.22
CA ALA A 234 8.60 -9.58 8.00
C ALA A 234 7.39 -9.71 8.93
N MET A 235 6.88 -10.92 9.11
CA MET A 235 5.74 -11.17 9.99
C MET A 235 6.09 -10.89 11.45
N GLU A 236 7.25 -11.35 11.92
CA GLU A 236 7.75 -11.05 13.27
C GLU A 236 7.85 -9.53 13.50
N ALA A 237 8.43 -8.80 12.54
CA ALA A 237 8.58 -7.35 12.62
C ALA A 237 7.22 -6.62 12.64
N LEU A 238 6.27 -7.00 11.78
CA LEU A 238 4.93 -6.41 11.74
C LEU A 238 4.17 -6.67 13.04
N GLN A 239 4.24 -7.90 13.57
CA GLN A 239 3.60 -8.24 14.84
C GLN A 239 4.20 -7.46 16.01
N GLN A 240 5.53 -7.33 16.06
CA GLN A 240 6.21 -6.55 17.08
C GLN A 240 5.79 -5.07 17.03
N ALA A 241 5.89 -4.44 15.85
CA ALA A 241 5.53 -3.04 15.67
C ALA A 241 4.06 -2.77 16.01
N ASN A 242 3.16 -3.69 15.65
CA ASN A 242 1.74 -3.58 15.97
C ASN A 242 1.47 -3.68 17.48
N ARG A 243 2.15 -4.59 18.20
CA ARG A 243 2.04 -4.68 19.67
C ARG A 243 2.50 -3.39 20.35
N GLU A 244 3.67 -2.90 19.97
CA GLU A 244 4.26 -1.67 20.55
C GLU A 244 3.35 -0.45 20.29
N ALA A 245 2.89 -0.29 19.05
CA ALA A 245 1.99 0.80 18.69
C ALA A 245 0.63 0.70 19.39
N HIS A 246 0.08 -0.51 19.51
CA HIS A 246 -1.18 -0.70 20.22
C HIS A 246 -1.07 -0.29 21.69
N ALA A 247 -0.03 -0.74 22.39
CA ALA A 247 0.21 -0.39 23.78
C ALA A 247 0.42 1.13 23.96
N ALA A 248 1.18 1.76 23.06
CA ALA A 248 1.38 3.21 23.09
C ALA A 248 0.06 3.98 22.89
N CYS A 249 -0.80 3.51 21.99
CA CYS A 249 -2.10 4.12 21.72
C CYS A 249 -3.10 4.04 22.88
N GLU A 250 -2.93 3.13 23.86
CA GLU A 250 -3.86 3.06 25.02
C GLU A 250 -3.77 4.31 25.92
N THR A 251 -2.61 4.96 25.94
CA THR A 251 -2.34 6.15 26.76
C THR A 251 -2.17 7.43 25.94
N ASP A 252 -2.21 7.33 24.62
CA ASP A 252 -2.05 8.47 23.71
C ASP A 252 -3.34 9.32 23.67
N PRO A 253 -3.25 10.66 23.83
CA PRO A 253 -4.43 11.53 23.77
C PRO A 253 -5.04 11.63 22.36
N GLY A 254 -4.39 11.09 21.34
CA GLY A 254 -4.80 11.15 19.94
C GLY A 254 -4.36 12.43 19.22
N GLY A 255 -4.60 12.47 17.91
CA GLY A 255 -4.32 13.59 17.03
C GLY A 255 -4.45 13.22 15.55
N ASP A 256 -4.02 14.10 14.66
CA ASP A 256 -4.12 13.91 13.20
C ASP A 256 -2.90 13.20 12.58
N ALA A 257 -1.94 12.81 13.42
CA ALA A 257 -0.74 12.12 12.97
C ALA A 257 -1.08 10.70 12.47
N ARG A 258 -0.55 10.35 11.30
CA ARG A 258 -0.70 9.01 10.70
C ARG A 258 0.66 8.32 10.66
N TRP A 259 0.72 7.11 11.23
CA TRP A 259 1.86 6.21 11.12
C TRP A 259 1.48 4.98 10.30
N ASN A 260 2.41 4.53 9.45
CA ASN A 260 2.27 3.29 8.69
C ASN A 260 3.63 2.57 8.67
N PHE A 261 3.64 1.30 9.04
CA PHE A 261 4.80 0.42 8.90
C PHE A 261 4.39 -0.74 7.99
N GLY A 262 4.85 -0.65 6.74
CA GLY A 262 4.56 -1.64 5.71
C GLY A 262 5.84 -2.34 5.25
N ILE A 263 5.74 -3.63 4.99
CA ILE A 263 6.82 -4.44 4.43
C ILE A 263 6.31 -5.07 3.14
N TYR A 264 7.14 -5.08 2.11
CA TYR A 264 6.88 -5.83 0.89
C TYR A 264 8.02 -6.81 0.64
N ILE A 265 7.66 -7.98 0.11
CA ILE A 265 8.60 -8.99 -0.35
C ILE A 265 8.28 -9.19 -1.83
N TYR A 266 9.28 -8.96 -2.68
CA TYR A 266 9.17 -9.20 -4.11
C TYR A 266 10.21 -10.26 -4.51
N ALA A 267 9.74 -11.31 -5.16
CA ALA A 267 10.57 -12.32 -5.79
C ALA A 267 10.00 -12.57 -7.18
N GLU A 268 10.88 -12.68 -8.17
CA GLU A 268 10.51 -13.06 -9.53
C GLU A 268 11.22 -14.37 -9.90
N GLU A 269 10.50 -15.26 -10.57
CA GLU A 269 11.16 -16.37 -11.25
C GLU A 269 11.91 -15.81 -12.46
N ALA A 270 13.12 -16.32 -12.70
CA ALA A 270 13.90 -15.92 -13.85
C ALA A 270 13.03 -16.09 -15.11
N PRO A 271 12.96 -15.07 -15.99
CA PRO A 271 12.24 -15.22 -17.25
C PRO A 271 12.79 -16.44 -17.97
N GLN A 272 11.91 -17.41 -18.28
CA GLN A 272 12.31 -18.53 -19.12
C GLN A 272 12.89 -17.93 -20.40
N ALA A 273 14.16 -18.25 -20.69
CA ALA A 273 14.79 -17.81 -21.92
C ALA A 273 13.89 -18.23 -23.07
N GLY A 274 13.28 -17.26 -23.75
CA GLY A 274 12.50 -17.53 -24.95
C GLY A 274 13.37 -18.29 -25.97
N PRO A 275 12.75 -19.08 -26.87
CA PRO A 275 13.50 -19.89 -27.82
C PRO A 275 14.52 -19.01 -28.54
N GLU A 276 15.79 -19.44 -28.42
CA GLU A 276 16.96 -18.77 -28.94
C GLU A 276 16.68 -18.35 -30.39
N ALA A 277 16.61 -17.03 -30.64
CA ALA A 277 16.40 -16.52 -31.97
C ALA A 277 17.55 -17.03 -32.84
N THR A 278 17.21 -17.96 -33.73
CA THR A 278 18.14 -18.65 -34.62
C THR A 278 18.92 -17.57 -35.36
N ARG A 279 20.22 -17.44 -35.06
CA ARG A 279 21.12 -16.53 -35.76
C ARG A 279 21.02 -16.86 -37.25
N ARG A 280 20.43 -15.96 -38.04
CA ARG A 280 20.50 -16.05 -39.50
C ARG A 280 21.97 -15.96 -39.90
N PRO A 281 22.49 -16.89 -40.74
CA PRO A 281 23.85 -16.79 -41.23
C PRO A 281 23.98 -15.50 -42.07
N GLY A 282 25.03 -14.73 -41.80
CA GLY A 282 25.34 -13.51 -42.54
C GLY A 282 25.57 -13.77 -44.02
N PRO A 283 25.48 -12.73 -44.88
CA PRO A 283 25.59 -12.90 -46.32
C PRO A 283 27.00 -13.39 -46.66
N LYS A 284 27.08 -14.41 -47.52
CA LYS A 284 28.34 -14.82 -48.13
C LYS A 284 28.87 -13.66 -48.99
N ALA A 285 30.19 -13.45 -48.87
CA ALA A 285 30.98 -12.48 -49.64
C ALA A 285 30.84 -12.64 -51.16
#